data_AF-A0A7V9V586-F1
#
_entry.id   AF-A0A7V9V586-F1
#
_cell.length_a   1.000
_cell.length_b   1.000
_cell.length_c   1.000
_cell.angle_alpha   90.00
_cell.angle_beta   90.00
_cell.angle_gamma   90.00
#
_symmetry.space_group_name_H-M   'P 1'
#
loop_
_entity.id
_entity.type
_entity.pdbx_description
1 polymer ?
#
loop_
_entity_poly.entity_id
_entity_poly.type
_entity_poly.pdbx_seq_one_letter_code
_entity_poly.pdbx_strand_id
1 'polypeptide(L)'
;MKIQSVSQAAFLNVRILLGFVFCSVAVLLVLIAFGLSSGGSVSAQAPTAEANSVKVGRSYKNDVSRPVREMPAWSAADGKSEHEANENPKVPHRHVDSLDPVIQSQHAKQSSSTLGLIAPSVAAAINNFDGIPFPGVGCNCAPPDTNGAVGRTQFVQIVNEGYQVFDKSTTASV
;
A
#
# COMPACT_ATOMS: atom_id res chain seq x y z
N MET A 1 -84.96 -39.46 21.39
CA MET A 1 -83.50 -39.65 21.60
C MET A 1 -82.77 -39.23 20.33
N LYS A 2 -81.85 -38.27 20.41
CA LYS A 2 -81.04 -37.78 19.27
C LYS A 2 -79.59 -37.76 19.74
N ILE A 3 -78.76 -38.62 19.15
CA ILE A 3 -77.34 -38.76 19.50
C ILE A 3 -76.55 -37.74 18.68
N GLN A 4 -75.72 -36.93 19.35
CA GLN A 4 -74.86 -35.93 18.71
C GLN A 4 -73.53 -36.53 18.23
N SER A 5 -73.01 -35.87 17.17
CA SER A 5 -71.85 -36.15 16.32
C SER A 5 -70.51 -36.30 17.05
N VAL A 6 -69.67 -37.22 16.56
CA VAL A 6 -68.29 -37.48 17.02
C VAL A 6 -67.29 -36.65 16.22
N SER A 7 -66.52 -35.85 16.96
CA SER A 7 -65.20 -35.23 16.73
C SER A 7 -64.70 -34.99 15.29
N GLN A 8 -64.64 -33.71 14.89
CA GLN A 8 -63.63 -33.18 13.95
C GLN A 8 -62.53 -32.48 14.75
N ALA A 9 -61.46 -33.19 15.13
CA ALA A 9 -60.26 -32.57 15.71
C ALA A 9 -59.04 -33.48 15.55
N ALA A 10 -58.67 -33.85 14.33
CA ALA A 10 -57.47 -34.67 14.10
C ALA A 10 -56.73 -34.39 12.78
N PHE A 11 -56.95 -33.25 12.14
CA PHE A 11 -56.23 -32.86 10.92
C PHE A 11 -55.70 -31.44 11.02
N LEU A 12 -54.85 -31.19 12.03
CA LEU A 12 -53.97 -30.02 12.00
C LEU A 12 -52.89 -30.29 10.94
N ASN A 13 -53.22 -29.90 9.70
CA ASN A 13 -52.37 -29.73 8.51
C ASN A 13 -50.93 -30.27 8.59
N VAL A 14 -50.74 -31.53 8.19
CA VAL A 14 -49.44 -32.20 7.98
C VAL A 14 -48.46 -31.34 7.16
N ARG A 15 -48.96 -30.49 6.25
CA ARG A 15 -48.16 -29.54 5.46
C ARG A 15 -47.50 -28.43 6.28
N ILE A 16 -48.18 -27.95 7.34
CA ILE A 16 -47.63 -26.91 8.23
C ILE A 16 -46.53 -27.53 9.11
N LEU A 17 -46.75 -28.75 9.60
CA LEU A 17 -45.75 -29.49 10.38
C LEU A 17 -44.46 -29.74 9.57
N LEU A 18 -44.59 -30.21 8.31
CA LEU A 18 -43.45 -30.39 7.41
C LEU A 18 -42.69 -29.07 7.17
N GLY A 19 -43.41 -27.95 6.99
CA GLY A 19 -42.79 -26.63 6.82
C GLY A 19 -41.95 -26.19 8.03
N PHE A 20 -42.44 -26.40 9.25
CA PHE A 20 -41.69 -26.09 10.47
C PHE A 20 -40.43 -26.95 10.63
N VAL A 21 -40.50 -28.24 10.26
CA VAL A 21 -39.35 -29.15 10.30
C VAL A 21 -38.28 -28.76 9.29
N PHE A 22 -38.66 -28.41 8.05
CA PHE A 22 -37.69 -27.92 7.06
C PHE A 22 -37.06 -26.58 7.47
N CYS A 23 -37.83 -25.69 8.08
CA CYS A 23 -37.34 -24.42 8.58
C CYS A 23 -36.30 -24.59 9.70
N SER A 24 -36.57 -25.47 10.67
CA SER A 24 -35.64 -25.71 11.78
C SER A 24 -34.34 -26.39 11.33
N VAL A 25 -34.40 -27.32 10.38
CA VAL A 25 -33.20 -27.95 9.79
C VAL A 25 -32.35 -26.93 9.03
N ALA A 26 -32.95 -26.02 8.28
CA ALA A 26 -32.23 -24.97 7.56
C ALA A 26 -31.49 -24.02 8.52
N VAL A 27 -32.15 -23.61 9.62
CA VAL A 27 -31.53 -22.76 10.65
C VAL A 27 -30.35 -23.45 11.32
N LEU A 28 -30.46 -24.75 11.61
CA LEU A 28 -29.38 -25.54 12.21
C LEU A 28 -28.14 -25.60 11.30
N LEU A 29 -28.33 -25.79 9.99
CA LEU A 29 -27.24 -25.85 9.02
C LEU A 29 -26.50 -24.50 8.89
N VAL A 30 -27.23 -23.38 8.95
CA VAL A 30 -26.63 -22.03 8.93
C VAL A 30 -25.76 -21.79 10.18
N LEU A 31 -26.23 -22.22 11.35
CA LEU A 31 -25.48 -22.07 12.60
C LEU A 31 -24.20 -22.91 12.62
N ILE A 32 -24.22 -24.12 12.04
CA ILE A 32 -23.02 -24.97 11.93
C ILE A 32 -22.01 -24.37 10.94
N ALA A 33 -22.47 -23.80 9.82
CA ALA A 33 -21.60 -23.12 8.85
C ALA A 33 -20.92 -21.88 9.46
N PHE A 34 -21.64 -21.11 10.29
CA PHE A 34 -21.05 -19.99 11.02
C PHE A 34 -20.09 -20.45 12.14
N GLY A 35 -20.38 -21.57 12.81
CA GLY A 35 -19.55 -22.12 13.89
C GLY A 35 -18.19 -22.66 13.44
N LEU A 36 -18.06 -23.13 12.19
CA LEU A 36 -16.77 -23.58 11.63
C LEU A 36 -15.86 -22.42 11.17
N SER A 37 -16.35 -21.18 11.20
CA SER A 37 -15.60 -20.00 10.75
C SER A 37 -14.78 -19.35 11.88
N SER A 38 -14.74 -19.94 13.09
CA SER A 38 -13.90 -19.47 14.18
C SER A 38 -12.42 -19.61 13.81
N GLY A 39 -11.81 -18.46 13.54
CA GLY A 39 -10.47 -18.30 12.98
C GLY A 39 -9.42 -19.20 13.62
N GLY A 40 -8.69 -19.93 12.78
CA GLY A 40 -7.50 -20.63 13.20
C GLY A 40 -6.51 -19.68 13.87
N SER A 41 -6.03 -20.06 15.04
CA SER A 41 -4.94 -19.36 15.73
C SER A 41 -3.70 -19.39 14.84
N VAL A 42 -3.35 -18.24 14.23
CA VAL A 42 -2.05 -18.06 13.59
C VAL A 42 -1.02 -18.00 14.71
N SER A 43 -0.30 -19.10 14.92
CA SER A 43 0.90 -19.07 15.74
C SER A 43 1.94 -18.21 15.01
N ALA A 44 2.12 -16.97 15.45
CA ALA A 44 3.21 -16.13 14.99
C ALA A 44 4.52 -16.83 15.39
N GLN A 45 5.27 -17.33 14.41
CA GLN A 45 6.66 -17.71 14.60
C GLN A 45 7.37 -16.47 15.16
N ALA A 46 7.91 -16.56 16.37
CA ALA A 46 8.73 -15.50 16.92
C ALA A 46 9.80 -15.15 15.88
N PRO A 47 10.00 -13.87 15.53
CA PRO A 47 11.10 -13.51 14.66
C PRO A 47 12.36 -14.05 15.31
N THR A 48 13.11 -14.88 14.56
CA THR A 48 14.48 -15.23 14.94
C THR A 48 15.17 -13.91 15.25
N ALA A 49 15.55 -13.72 16.52
CA ALA A 49 16.36 -12.60 16.94
C ALA A 49 17.73 -12.78 16.30
N GLU A 50 17.82 -12.53 15.00
CA GLU A 50 19.07 -12.19 14.38
C GLU A 50 19.49 -10.91 15.09
N ALA A 51 20.54 -11.02 15.91
CA ALA A 51 21.00 -9.93 16.73
C ALA A 51 21.21 -8.73 15.81
N ASN A 52 20.29 -7.77 15.91
CA ASN A 52 20.29 -6.51 15.16
C ASN A 52 21.42 -5.65 15.75
N SER A 53 22.65 -6.13 15.57
CA SER A 53 23.85 -5.55 16.13
C SER A 53 24.27 -4.39 15.25
N VAL A 54 24.50 -3.24 15.88
CA VAL A 54 24.95 -2.04 15.20
C VAL A 54 26.31 -2.33 14.56
N LYS A 55 26.35 -2.40 13.23
CA LYS A 55 27.61 -2.47 12.48
C LYS A 55 28.21 -1.08 12.39
N VAL A 56 29.23 -0.81 13.21
CA VAL A 56 29.99 0.45 13.15
C VAL A 56 31.17 0.27 12.20
N GLY A 57 31.09 0.91 11.02
CA GLY A 57 32.21 1.03 10.09
C GLY A 57 33.06 2.26 10.42
N ARG A 58 34.39 2.11 10.42
CA ARG A 58 35.32 3.26 10.45
C ARG A 58 35.81 3.51 9.03
N SER A 59 36.05 4.78 8.68
CA SER A 59 36.68 5.09 7.40
C SER A 59 38.06 4.45 7.35
N TYR A 60 38.27 3.55 6.38
CA TYR A 60 39.51 2.80 6.21
C TYR A 60 40.51 3.53 5.30
N LYS A 61 40.00 4.28 4.32
CA LYS A 61 40.81 5.03 3.37
C LYS A 61 40.03 6.25 2.90
N ASN A 62 40.66 7.41 3.02
CA ASN A 62 40.18 8.65 2.43
C ASN A 62 41.26 9.12 1.46
N ASP A 63 40.88 9.40 0.22
CA ASP A 63 41.79 10.05 -0.70
C ASP A 63 41.81 11.55 -0.39
N VAL A 64 43.02 12.15 -0.40
CA VAL A 64 43.21 13.59 -0.16
C VAL A 64 43.60 14.22 -1.48
N SER A 65 42.82 15.20 -1.93
CA SER A 65 43.17 15.97 -3.12
C SER A 65 44.40 16.84 -2.85
N ARG A 66 45.08 17.25 -3.92
CA ARG A 66 46.13 18.28 -3.82
C ARG A 66 45.50 19.59 -3.33
N PRO A 67 46.26 20.45 -2.63
CA PRO A 67 45.79 21.78 -2.25
C PRO A 67 45.20 22.53 -3.45
N VAL A 68 44.12 23.30 -3.25
CA VAL A 68 43.42 23.99 -4.34
C VAL A 68 44.33 24.86 -5.19
N ARG A 69 45.32 25.51 -4.55
CA ARG A 69 46.35 26.34 -5.22
C ARG A 69 47.31 25.55 -6.13
N GLU A 70 47.40 24.24 -5.96
CA GLU A 70 48.25 23.32 -6.75
C GLU A 70 47.43 22.58 -7.82
N MET A 71 46.09 22.75 -7.81
CA MET A 71 45.27 22.30 -8.92
C MET A 71 45.44 23.26 -10.09
N PRO A 72 45.56 22.76 -11.33
CA PRO A 72 45.58 23.62 -12.50
C PRO A 72 44.31 24.47 -12.54
N ALA A 73 44.47 25.77 -12.78
CA ALA A 73 43.34 26.67 -12.95
C ALA A 73 42.54 26.21 -14.17
N TRP A 74 41.25 25.99 -13.99
CA TRP A 74 40.34 25.69 -15.09
C TRP A 74 40.27 26.91 -16.01
N SER A 75 40.68 26.78 -17.27
CA SER A 75 40.50 27.83 -18.26
C SER A 75 39.20 27.62 -19.03
N ALA A 76 38.60 28.69 -19.55
CA ALA A 76 37.43 28.57 -20.41
C ALA A 76 37.71 27.75 -21.69
N ALA A 77 38.99 27.61 -22.09
CA ALA A 77 39.41 26.78 -23.21
C ALA A 77 39.45 25.28 -22.87
N ASP A 78 39.48 24.91 -21.58
CA ASP A 78 39.39 23.51 -21.12
C ASP A 78 37.93 23.02 -21.08
N GLY A 79 36.98 23.94 -21.20
CA GLY A 79 35.59 23.63 -21.42
C GLY A 79 35.42 22.95 -22.77
N LYS A 80 35.32 21.61 -22.77
CA LYS A 80 34.73 20.90 -23.91
C LYS A 80 33.37 21.54 -24.16
N SER A 81 33.01 21.74 -25.42
CA SER A 81 31.64 22.13 -25.78
C SER A 81 30.69 21.23 -25.00
N GLU A 82 29.76 21.82 -24.25
CA GLU A 82 28.73 21.05 -23.57
C GLU A 82 28.06 20.17 -24.62
N HIS A 83 28.33 18.87 -24.53
CA HIS A 83 27.65 17.88 -25.35
C HIS A 83 26.61 17.28 -24.45
N GLU A 84 25.43 17.03 -25.00
CA GLU A 84 24.43 16.23 -24.32
C GLU A 84 25.10 14.95 -23.82
N ALA A 85 24.85 14.60 -22.56
CA ALA A 85 25.39 13.37 -21.99
C ALA A 85 25.00 12.20 -22.92
N ASN A 86 25.88 11.20 -23.05
CA ASN A 86 25.56 10.01 -23.82
C ASN A 86 24.22 9.45 -23.32
N GLU A 87 23.31 9.08 -24.24
CA GLU A 87 22.02 8.52 -23.85
C GLU A 87 22.24 7.42 -22.81
N ASN A 88 21.49 7.50 -21.70
CA ASN A 88 21.54 6.45 -20.70
C ASN A 88 21.28 5.11 -21.39
N PRO A 89 22.12 4.09 -21.16
CA PRO A 89 21.91 2.79 -21.77
C PRO A 89 20.51 2.30 -21.42
N LYS A 90 19.71 1.99 -22.45
CA LYS A 90 18.36 1.45 -22.28
C LYS A 90 18.46 0.10 -21.60
N VAL A 91 18.23 0.06 -20.28
CA VAL A 91 18.18 -1.18 -19.53
C VAL A 91 16.94 -1.94 -20.00
N PRO A 92 17.05 -3.17 -20.52
CA PRO A 92 15.88 -3.94 -20.91
C PRO A 92 14.95 -4.11 -19.70
N HIS A 93 13.74 -3.56 -19.79
CA HIS A 93 12.70 -3.77 -18.78
C HIS A 93 12.17 -5.20 -18.86
N ARG A 94 12.90 -6.15 -18.27
CA ARG A 94 12.39 -7.50 -17.97
C ARG A 94 11.78 -7.48 -16.58
N HIS A 95 10.60 -6.89 -16.46
CA HIS A 95 9.82 -7.06 -15.23
C HIS A 95 9.15 -8.43 -15.27
N VAL A 96 9.12 -9.10 -14.12
CA VAL A 96 8.30 -10.28 -13.90
C VAL A 96 7.31 -9.89 -12.83
N ASP A 97 6.03 -9.80 -13.19
CA ASP A 97 4.97 -9.59 -12.22
C ASP A 97 4.94 -10.78 -11.26
N SER A 98 5.23 -10.53 -9.99
CA SER A 98 5.11 -11.50 -8.93
C SER A 98 4.32 -10.87 -7.79
N LEU A 99 3.56 -11.68 -7.07
CA LEU A 99 2.92 -11.24 -5.84
C LEU A 99 4.02 -10.84 -4.85
N ASP A 100 3.98 -9.59 -4.36
CA ASP A 100 4.89 -9.14 -3.31
C ASP A 100 4.73 -10.08 -2.09
N PRO A 101 5.75 -10.87 -1.73
CA PRO A 101 5.67 -11.78 -0.58
C PRO A 101 5.59 -11.00 0.73
N VAL A 102 5.97 -9.72 0.72
CA VAL A 102 5.78 -8.82 1.84
C VAL A 102 4.36 -8.31 1.80
N ILE A 103 3.55 -8.71 2.78
CA ILE A 103 2.28 -8.05 3.03
C ILE A 103 2.59 -6.62 3.52
N GLN A 104 2.72 -5.65 2.60
CA GLN A 104 2.81 -4.21 2.87
C GLN A 104 1.46 -3.63 3.35
N SER A 105 0.72 -4.40 4.14
CA SER A 105 -0.62 -4.05 4.62
C SER A 105 -0.65 -2.85 5.56
N GLN A 106 0.50 -2.34 6.01
CA GLN A 106 0.54 -1.18 6.91
C GLN A 106 0.85 0.14 6.19
N HIS A 107 1.61 0.14 5.09
CA HIS A 107 1.96 1.38 4.39
C HIS A 107 1.03 1.65 3.18
N ALA A 108 0.67 0.62 2.41
CA ALA A 108 -0.23 0.78 1.25
C ALA A 108 -1.72 0.85 1.62
N LYS A 109 -2.11 0.45 2.83
CA LYS A 109 -3.52 0.53 3.27
C LYS A 109 -3.95 1.91 3.76
N GLN A 110 -3.04 2.84 4.01
CA GLN A 110 -3.42 4.18 4.45
C GLN A 110 -3.89 5.06 3.29
N SER A 111 -3.32 4.92 2.09
CA SER A 111 -3.66 5.81 0.97
C SER A 111 -4.66 5.22 -0.04
N SER A 112 -4.86 3.90 -0.14
CA SER A 112 -5.74 3.34 -1.20
C SER A 112 -6.54 2.09 -0.85
N SER A 113 -6.59 1.66 0.42
CA SER A 113 -7.44 0.53 0.82
C SER A 113 -8.79 1.01 1.32
N THR A 114 -9.86 0.24 1.05
CA THR A 114 -11.16 0.38 1.74
C THR A 114 -11.00 0.38 3.27
N LEU A 115 -9.91 -0.18 3.80
CA LEU A 115 -9.56 -0.10 5.22
C LEU A 115 -9.15 1.31 5.67
N GLY A 116 -8.57 2.14 4.78
CA GLY A 116 -8.28 3.55 5.04
C GLY A 116 -9.52 4.43 5.18
N LEU A 117 -10.67 4.00 4.63
CA LEU A 117 -11.96 4.66 4.84
C LEU A 117 -12.54 4.43 6.26
N ILE A 118 -12.14 3.34 6.93
CA ILE A 118 -12.70 2.89 8.22
C ILE A 118 -11.64 2.93 9.34
N ALA A 119 -10.36 3.12 8.97
CA ALA A 119 -9.29 3.36 9.92
C ALA A 119 -9.60 4.66 10.68
N PRO A 120 -9.44 4.69 12.02
CA PRO A 120 -9.47 5.95 12.75
C PRO A 120 -8.47 6.88 12.08
N SER A 121 -8.88 8.09 11.73
CA SER A 121 -7.98 9.14 11.26
C SER A 121 -7.03 9.49 12.40
N VAL A 122 -5.96 8.72 12.54
CA VAL A 122 -4.83 9.13 13.36
C VAL A 122 -4.29 10.34 12.63
N ALA A 123 -4.50 11.52 13.20
CA ALA A 123 -3.91 12.75 12.69
C ALA A 123 -2.41 12.48 12.54
N ALA A 124 -1.93 12.47 11.30
CA ALA A 124 -0.53 12.28 11.03
C ALA A 124 0.24 13.33 11.85
N ALA A 125 1.29 12.92 12.56
CA ALA A 125 2.09 13.83 13.38
C ALA A 125 2.70 14.98 12.54
N ILE A 126 2.71 14.81 11.22
CA ILE A 126 3.19 15.76 10.21
C ILE A 126 2.23 15.69 9.02
N ASN A 127 1.92 16.82 8.38
CA ASN A 127 1.19 16.85 7.11
C ASN A 127 1.91 15.97 6.07
N ASN A 128 1.21 14.99 5.51
CA ASN A 128 1.72 14.06 4.50
C ASN A 128 0.84 14.08 3.24
N PHE A 129 1.40 13.75 2.08
CA PHE A 129 0.71 13.73 0.80
C PHE A 129 1.24 12.60 -0.08
N ASP A 130 0.42 12.06 -0.98
CA ASP A 130 0.77 10.89 -1.80
C ASP A 130 1.81 11.19 -2.91
N GLY A 131 1.97 12.47 -3.27
CA GLY A 131 2.84 12.89 -4.38
C GLY A 131 2.27 12.57 -5.76
N ILE A 132 3.09 12.69 -6.80
CA ILE A 132 2.72 12.32 -8.17
C ILE A 132 2.73 10.78 -8.29
N PRO A 133 1.59 10.11 -8.60
CA PRO A 133 1.51 8.65 -8.68
C PRO A 133 2.19 8.10 -9.94
N PHE A 134 2.39 6.78 -10.02
CA PHE A 134 2.75 6.09 -11.26
C PHE A 134 1.55 5.31 -11.83
N PRO A 135 1.30 5.34 -13.16
CA PRO A 135 1.93 6.22 -14.14
C PRO A 135 1.51 7.68 -13.92
N GLY A 136 2.51 8.56 -13.81
CA GLY A 136 2.30 9.98 -13.53
C GLY A 136 1.83 10.74 -14.76
N VAL A 137 1.58 12.03 -14.58
CA VAL A 137 1.18 12.97 -15.65
C VAL A 137 2.26 13.03 -16.75
N GLY A 138 2.03 12.37 -17.88
CA GLY A 138 2.80 12.56 -19.12
C GLY A 138 3.38 11.27 -19.71
N CYS A 139 4.06 10.44 -18.90
CA CYS A 139 4.73 9.23 -19.40
C CYS A 139 4.74 8.05 -18.41
N ASN A 140 4.77 6.82 -18.96
CA ASN A 140 5.01 5.58 -18.22
C ASN A 140 6.51 5.31 -18.03
N CYS A 141 7.32 6.37 -17.87
CA CYS A 141 8.78 6.25 -17.80
C CYS A 141 9.20 5.51 -16.51
N ALA A 142 10.03 4.49 -16.68
CA ALA A 142 10.58 3.71 -15.57
C ALA A 142 12.12 3.67 -15.67
N PRO A 143 12.86 3.81 -14.55
CA PRO A 143 12.34 4.09 -13.21
C PRO A 143 11.79 5.53 -13.09
N PRO A 144 10.89 5.82 -12.13
CA PRO A 144 10.44 7.19 -11.88
C PRO A 144 11.56 8.09 -11.34
N ASP A 145 11.96 9.11 -12.10
CA ASP A 145 12.97 10.08 -11.66
C ASP A 145 12.33 11.21 -10.84
N THR A 146 12.15 10.96 -9.54
CA THR A 146 11.50 11.91 -8.63
C THR A 146 12.49 12.92 -8.05
N ASN A 147 12.26 14.20 -8.32
CA ASN A 147 12.93 15.31 -7.65
C ASN A 147 11.90 16.25 -7.01
N GLY A 148 12.33 17.02 -6.02
CA GLY A 148 11.46 18.02 -5.42
C GLY A 148 12.18 19.10 -4.64
N ALA A 149 11.49 20.22 -4.44
CA ALA A 149 11.99 21.39 -3.74
C ALA A 149 10.96 21.89 -2.72
N VAL A 150 11.46 22.24 -1.53
CA VAL A 150 10.65 22.70 -0.40
C VAL A 150 10.60 24.22 -0.40
N GLY A 151 9.46 24.79 -0.76
CA GLY A 151 9.18 26.23 -0.69
C GLY A 151 8.69 26.69 0.69
N ARG A 152 8.23 27.94 0.80
CA ARG A 152 7.67 28.48 2.06
C ARG A 152 6.31 27.88 2.38
N THR A 153 5.40 27.88 1.40
CA THR A 153 4.01 27.41 1.55
C THR A 153 3.72 26.17 0.71
N GLN A 154 4.64 25.78 -0.16
CA GLN A 154 4.44 24.72 -1.14
C GLN A 154 5.64 23.76 -1.20
N PHE A 155 5.38 22.55 -1.67
CA PHE A 155 6.37 21.60 -2.14
C PHE A 155 6.18 21.42 -3.65
N VAL A 156 7.26 21.53 -4.41
CA VAL A 156 7.24 21.31 -5.86
C VAL A 156 7.83 19.95 -6.12
N GLN A 157 7.15 19.11 -6.88
CA GLN A 157 7.61 17.79 -7.30
C GLN A 157 7.66 17.71 -8.82
N ILE A 158 8.71 17.08 -9.33
CA ILE A 158 8.79 16.62 -10.70
C ILE A 158 9.08 15.11 -10.71
N VAL A 159 8.39 14.36 -11.57
CA VAL A 159 8.60 12.92 -11.81
C VAL A 159 8.65 12.70 -13.31
N ASN A 160 9.86 12.60 -13.86
CA ASN A 160 10.09 12.60 -15.32
C ASN A 160 9.45 13.84 -15.99
N GLU A 161 8.36 13.65 -16.72
CA GLU A 161 7.60 14.72 -17.40
C GLU A 161 6.47 15.30 -16.54
N GLY A 162 6.20 14.69 -15.38
CA GLY A 162 5.13 15.09 -14.49
C GLY A 162 5.55 16.18 -13.53
N TYR A 163 4.83 17.29 -13.50
CA TYR A 163 5.09 18.41 -12.60
C TYR A 163 3.85 18.72 -11.76
N GLN A 164 4.03 18.86 -10.44
CA GLN A 164 2.93 19.19 -9.54
C GLN A 164 3.42 20.02 -8.34
N VAL A 165 2.59 20.96 -7.90
CA VAL A 165 2.85 21.81 -6.73
C VAL A 165 1.83 21.47 -5.65
N PHE A 166 2.31 21.14 -4.46
CA PHE A 166 1.49 20.78 -3.31
C PHE A 166 1.53 21.89 -2.28
N ASP A 167 0.38 22.36 -1.84
CA ASP A 167 0.29 23.28 -0.71
C ASP A 167 0.60 22.55 0.60
N LYS A 168 1.51 23.09 1.42
CA LYS A 168 1.97 22.44 2.67
C LYS A 168 0.92 22.46 3.78
N SER A 169 -0.03 23.39 3.72
CA SER A 169 -1.09 23.53 4.70
C SER A 169 -2.27 22.60 4.41
N THR A 170 -2.66 22.48 3.13
CA THR A 170 -3.81 21.68 2.71
C THR A 170 -3.44 20.33 2.11
N THR A 171 -2.17 20.10 1.78
CA THR A 171 -1.66 18.94 1.03
C THR A 171 -2.26 18.77 -0.37
N ALA A 172 -3.08 19.71 -0.82
CA ALA A 172 -3.72 19.68 -2.12
C ALA A 172 -2.75 20.11 -3.22
N SER A 173 -2.94 19.55 -4.41
CA SER A 173 -2.35 20.13 -5.62
C SER A 173 -2.95 21.52 -5.87
N VAL A 174 -2.10 22.48 -6.23
CA VAL A 174 -2.46 23.83 -6.66
C VAL A 174 -2.16 24.06 -8.13
#